data_AF-A0ABD4Y1P8-F1
#
_entry.id   AF-A0ABD4Y1P8-F1
#
_cell.length_a   1.000
_cell.length_b   1.000
_cell.length_c   1.000
_cell.angle_alpha   90.00
_cell.angle_beta   90.00
_cell.angle_gamma   90.00
#
_symmetry.space_group_name_H-M   'P 1'
#
loop_
_entity.id
_entity.type
_entity.pdbx_description
1 polymer ?
#
loop_
_entity_poly.entity_id
_entity_poly.type
_entity_poly.pdbx_seq_one_letter_code
_entity_poly.pdbx_strand_id
1 'polypeptide(L)'
;MISNVKTSNSVPLERYVQSALKKNFLACVLGLLGGCTTSQAQPKLPFDAWYAGTFAPDHMEVWVESVDVIDRRGLAYERVNGGVPSYASTIAGWPSHPAGGAGKGLRGIDVPEIIFVRWQS
;
A
#
# COMPACT_ATOMS: atom_id res chain seq x y z
N MET A 1 76.44 -5.66 36.82
CA MET A 1 75.12 -4.98 36.86
C MET A 1 74.45 -5.27 35.52
N ILE A 2 73.53 -6.25 35.47
CA ILE A 2 72.87 -6.68 34.23
C ILE A 2 71.52 -5.98 34.16
N SER A 3 71.33 -5.07 33.20
CA SER A 3 70.05 -4.39 33.00
C SER A 3 69.10 -5.26 32.18
N ASN A 4 67.94 -5.60 32.75
CA ASN A 4 66.85 -6.28 32.07
C ASN A 4 66.23 -5.37 30.98
N VAL A 5 66.20 -5.85 29.74
CA VAL A 5 65.44 -5.23 28.64
C VAL A 5 63.97 -5.55 28.85
N LYS A 6 63.14 -4.52 29.02
CA LYS A 6 61.68 -4.66 29.12
C LYS A 6 61.12 -4.73 27.70
N THR A 7 60.70 -5.91 27.27
CA THR A 7 59.96 -6.11 26.02
C THR A 7 58.62 -5.38 26.12
N SER A 8 58.41 -4.39 25.26
CA SER A 8 57.14 -3.65 25.17
C SER A 8 56.08 -4.55 24.55
N ASN A 9 54.96 -4.73 25.26
CA ASN A 9 53.79 -5.44 24.77
C ASN A 9 53.11 -4.61 23.65
N SER A 10 53.59 -4.72 22.41
CA SER A 10 52.92 -4.13 21.25
C SER A 10 51.73 -5.02 20.87
N VAL A 11 50.51 -4.48 20.96
CA VAL A 11 49.29 -5.16 20.49
C VAL A 11 49.44 -5.44 18.98
N PRO A 12 49.18 -6.68 18.49
CA PRO A 12 49.42 -7.03 17.09
C PRO A 12 48.52 -6.22 16.14
N LEU A 13 49.10 -5.68 15.06
CA LEU A 13 48.37 -4.92 14.02
C LEU A 13 47.18 -5.70 13.44
N GLU A 14 47.29 -7.02 13.38
CA GLU A 14 46.20 -7.95 13.02
C GLU A 14 44.93 -7.76 13.88
N ARG A 15 45.08 -7.52 15.19
CA ARG A 15 43.92 -7.26 16.06
C ARG A 15 43.25 -5.93 15.74
N TYR A 16 44.02 -4.96 15.26
CA TYR A 16 43.50 -3.65 14.86
C TYR A 16 42.69 -3.74 13.56
N VAL A 17 43.21 -4.47 12.57
CA VAL A 17 42.55 -4.73 11.28
C VAL A 17 41.26 -5.53 11.48
N GLN A 18 41.28 -6.58 12.29
CA GLN A 18 40.11 -7.40 12.61
C GLN A 18 39.01 -6.62 13.35
N SER A 19 39.41 -5.71 14.25
CA SER A 19 38.49 -4.81 14.96
C SER A 19 37.83 -3.80 14.01
N ALA A 20 38.62 -3.18 13.14
CA ALA A 20 38.14 -2.23 12.15
C ALA A 20 37.20 -2.88 11.13
N LEU A 21 37.55 -4.07 10.62
CA LEU A 21 36.73 -4.82 9.68
C LEU A 21 35.36 -5.21 10.28
N LYS A 22 35.34 -5.65 11.54
CA LYS A 22 34.09 -5.97 12.26
C LYS A 22 33.21 -4.74 12.47
N LYS A 23 33.81 -3.59 12.82
CA LYS A 23 33.09 -2.31 12.97
C LYS A 23 32.48 -1.84 11.65
N ASN A 24 33.24 -1.92 10.56
CA ASN A 24 32.79 -1.49 9.23
C ASN A 24 31.69 -2.43 8.71
N PHE A 25 31.81 -3.73 8.94
CA PHE A 25 30.77 -4.70 8.59
C PHE A 25 29.48 -4.44 9.35
N LEU A 26 29.57 -4.20 10.67
CA LEU A 26 28.40 -3.88 11.50
C LEU A 26 27.72 -2.58 11.04
N ALA A 27 28.50 -1.55 10.70
CA ALA A 27 27.99 -0.29 10.17
C ALA A 27 27.28 -0.47 8.81
N CYS A 28 27.82 -1.29 7.90
CA CYS A 28 27.15 -1.64 6.65
C CYS A 28 25.83 -2.38 6.89
N VAL A 29 25.80 -3.36 7.79
CA VAL A 29 24.57 -4.12 8.10
C VAL A 29 23.50 -3.22 8.71
N LEU A 30 23.86 -2.30 9.61
CA LEU A 30 22.95 -1.31 10.18
C LEU A 30 22.44 -0.31 9.13
N GLY A 31 23.30 0.13 8.21
CA GLY A 31 22.91 1.00 7.10
C GLY A 31 21.94 0.34 6.12
N LEU A 32 22.10 -0.97 5.88
CA LEU A 32 21.19 -1.76 5.04
C LEU A 32 19.82 -2.03 5.69
N LEU A 33 19.75 -2.05 7.03
CA LEU A 33 18.49 -2.19 7.78
C LEU A 33 17.71 -0.88 7.90
N GLY A 34 18.37 0.27 7.69
CA GLY A 34 17.75 1.60 7.61
C GLY A 34 16.99 1.85 6.31
N GLY A 35 16.26 0.85 5.82
CA GLY A 35 15.45 0.94 4.61
C GLY A 35 14.49 2.12 4.67
N CYS A 36 14.50 2.93 3.61
CA CYS A 36 13.71 4.14 3.49
C CYS A 36 12.21 3.80 3.44
N THR A 37 11.49 3.94 4.56
CA THR A 37 10.03 3.82 4.56
C THR A 37 9.43 5.11 3.99
N THR A 38 9.37 5.22 2.67
CA THR A 38 8.58 6.28 2.02
C THR A 38 7.09 5.92 2.11
N SER A 39 6.55 5.93 3.32
CA SER A 39 5.11 5.85 3.51
C SER A 39 4.50 7.17 3.01
N GLN A 40 3.69 7.11 1.96
CA GLN A 40 2.95 8.27 1.50
C GLN A 40 2.00 8.71 2.62
N ALA A 41 2.05 10.01 2.98
CA ALA A 41 1.17 10.56 3.99
C ALA A 41 -0.30 10.30 3.64
N GLN A 42 -1.14 10.15 4.67
CA GLN A 42 -2.57 9.99 4.49
C GLN A 42 -3.15 11.21 3.74
N PRO A 43 -4.01 10.99 2.74
CA PRO A 43 -4.58 12.08 1.97
C PRO A 43 -5.54 12.88 2.85
N LYS A 44 -5.44 14.21 2.78
CA LYS A 44 -6.30 15.12 3.55
C LYS A 44 -7.55 15.46 2.75
N LEU A 45 -8.58 14.64 2.93
CA LEU A 45 -9.90 14.84 2.32
C LEU A 45 -10.82 15.59 3.28
N PRO A 46 -11.83 16.35 2.78
CA PRO A 46 -12.83 17.03 3.63
C PRO A 46 -13.86 16.05 4.24
N PHE A 47 -13.69 14.76 4.00
CA PHE A 47 -14.51 13.66 4.52
C PHE A 47 -13.58 12.51 4.94
N ASP A 48 -14.00 11.73 5.93
CA ASP A 48 -13.19 10.64 6.48
C ASP A 48 -13.17 9.39 5.58
N ALA A 49 -14.18 9.24 4.73
CA ALA A 49 -14.36 8.09 3.86
C ALA A 49 -15.15 8.45 2.60
N TRP A 50 -14.94 7.70 1.53
CA TRP A 50 -15.79 7.68 0.33
C TRP A 50 -16.02 6.22 -0.10
N TYR A 51 -16.93 5.95 -1.03
CA TYR A 51 -17.10 4.60 -1.57
C TYR A 51 -17.43 4.65 -3.06
N ALA A 52 -17.10 3.58 -3.79
CA ALA A 52 -17.59 3.36 -5.14
C ALA A 52 -18.82 2.47 -5.07
N GLY A 53 -19.97 2.95 -5.52
CA GLY A 53 -21.22 2.19 -5.63
C GLY A 53 -21.51 1.82 -7.07
N THR A 54 -22.13 0.66 -7.30
CA THR A 54 -22.56 0.19 -8.62
C THR A 54 -24.08 0.07 -8.65
N PHE A 55 -24.70 0.41 -9.77
CA PHE A 55 -26.15 0.39 -9.93
C PHE A 55 -26.50 0.08 -11.39
N ALA A 56 -27.57 -0.67 -11.59
CA ALA A 56 -28.12 -1.03 -12.90
C ALA A 56 -29.66 -0.94 -12.85
N PRO A 57 -30.35 -0.75 -13.99
CA PRO A 57 -31.81 -0.78 -14.04
C PRO A 57 -32.39 -2.13 -13.62
N ASP A 58 -33.64 -2.12 -13.15
CA ASP A 58 -34.33 -3.28 -12.58
C ASP A 58 -34.42 -4.49 -13.54
N HIS A 59 -34.37 -4.31 -14.85
CA HIS A 59 -34.51 -5.39 -15.83
C HIS A 59 -33.20 -5.86 -16.48
N MET A 60 -32.05 -5.37 -16.02
CA MET A 60 -30.75 -5.81 -16.52
C MET A 60 -30.13 -6.81 -15.54
N GLU A 61 -29.96 -8.06 -15.97
CA GLU A 61 -29.13 -9.02 -15.24
C GLU A 61 -27.67 -8.67 -15.52
N VAL A 62 -27.10 -7.86 -14.63
CA VAL A 62 -25.70 -7.45 -14.68
C VAL A 62 -25.03 -8.00 -13.44
N TRP A 63 -23.84 -8.57 -13.61
CA TRP A 63 -22.97 -8.93 -12.51
C TRP A 63 -21.68 -8.13 -12.59
N VAL A 64 -21.39 -7.32 -11.57
CA VAL A 64 -20.09 -6.66 -11.43
C VAL A 64 -19.14 -7.61 -10.71
N GLU A 65 -18.15 -8.12 -11.43
CA GLU A 65 -17.12 -8.99 -10.86
C GLU A 65 -16.24 -8.22 -9.87
N SER A 66 -15.93 -6.96 -10.20
CA SER A 66 -15.11 -6.08 -9.37
C SER A 66 -15.09 -4.65 -9.90
N VAL A 67 -14.94 -3.73 -8.96
CA VAL A 67 -14.46 -2.37 -9.19
C VAL A 67 -13.08 -2.26 -8.56
N ASP A 68 -12.11 -1.79 -9.33
CA ASP A 68 -10.74 -1.51 -8.89
C ASP A 68 -10.44 -0.02 -9.12
N VAL A 69 -9.57 0.58 -8.31
CA VAL A 69 -9.30 2.02 -8.30
C VAL A 69 -7.80 2.27 -8.33
N ILE A 70 -7.38 3.25 -9.13
CA ILE A 70 -6.09 3.93 -8.95
C ILE A 70 -6.38 5.32 -8.39
N ASP A 71 -5.81 5.64 -7.23
CA ASP A 71 -5.95 6.98 -6.63
C ASP A 71 -5.01 8.00 -7.28
N ARG A 72 -5.20 9.29 -6.99
CA ARG A 72 -4.33 10.37 -7.54
C ARG A 72 -2.86 10.29 -7.17
N ARG A 73 -2.47 9.40 -6.25
CA ARG A 73 -1.07 9.13 -5.88
C ARG A 73 -0.50 7.94 -6.64
N GLY A 74 -1.28 7.35 -7.55
CA GLY A 74 -0.92 6.17 -8.33
C GLY A 74 -1.04 4.86 -7.55
N LEU A 75 -1.70 4.84 -6.38
CA LEU A 75 -1.89 3.62 -5.61
C LEU A 75 -3.10 2.85 -6.11
N ALA A 76 -2.91 1.54 -6.36
CA ALA A 76 -3.96 0.65 -6.83
C ALA A 76 -4.67 -0.06 -5.66
N TYR A 77 -6.00 -0.09 -5.72
CA TYR A 77 -6.89 -0.73 -4.76
C TYR A 77 -7.88 -1.60 -5.50
N GLU A 78 -7.79 -2.91 -5.30
CA GLU A 78 -8.62 -3.88 -5.99
C GLU A 78 -9.85 -4.27 -5.16
N ARG A 79 -10.90 -4.72 -5.86
CA ARG A 79 -12.16 -5.23 -5.31
C ARG A 79 -12.81 -4.28 -4.31
N VAL A 80 -12.78 -2.98 -4.60
CA VAL A 80 -13.39 -1.96 -3.75
C VAL A 80 -14.93 -2.03 -3.75
N ASN A 81 -15.52 -2.57 -4.83
CA ASN A 81 -16.93 -2.92 -4.95
C ASN A 81 -17.08 -4.15 -5.88
N GLY A 82 -18.26 -4.76 -5.89
CA GLY A 82 -18.65 -5.88 -6.75
C GLY A 82 -19.99 -6.45 -6.28
N GLY A 83 -20.52 -7.41 -7.03
CA GLY A 83 -21.80 -8.06 -6.74
C GLY A 83 -22.85 -7.77 -7.80
N VAL A 84 -24.10 -8.08 -7.47
CA VAL A 84 -25.25 -7.95 -8.37
C VAL A 84 -25.89 -6.57 -8.13
N PRO A 85 -25.67 -5.57 -9.01
CA PRO A 85 -26.24 -4.24 -8.86
C PRO A 85 -27.76 -4.20 -9.06
N SER A 86 -28.35 -5.18 -9.75
CA SER A 86 -29.79 -5.26 -9.99
C SER A 86 -30.22 -6.67 -10.39
N TYR A 87 -31.42 -7.06 -9.96
CA TYR A 87 -32.11 -8.27 -10.40
C TYR A 87 -33.62 -8.08 -10.24
N ALA A 88 -34.33 -7.75 -11.31
CA ALA A 88 -35.79 -7.70 -11.29
C ALA A 88 -36.42 -8.21 -12.60
N SER A 89 -37.60 -8.80 -12.45
CA SER A 89 -38.43 -9.29 -13.56
C SER A 89 -39.30 -8.20 -14.21
N THR A 90 -39.20 -6.95 -13.73
CA THR A 90 -40.07 -5.85 -14.16
C THR A 90 -39.26 -4.81 -14.93
N ILE A 91 -39.74 -4.42 -16.10
CA ILE A 91 -39.11 -3.38 -16.92
C ILE A 91 -39.46 -2.01 -16.32
N ALA A 92 -38.73 -1.64 -15.26
CA ALA A 92 -38.60 -0.25 -14.87
C ALA A 92 -37.32 0.30 -15.50
N GLY A 93 -37.42 1.44 -16.20
CA GLY A 93 -36.25 2.15 -16.73
C GLY A 93 -35.37 2.70 -15.61
N TRP A 94 -34.52 3.68 -15.91
CA TRP A 94 -33.74 4.35 -14.86
C TRP A 94 -34.68 5.07 -13.86
N PRO A 95 -34.48 4.90 -12.54
CA PRO A 95 -35.26 5.64 -11.55
C PRO A 95 -34.95 7.14 -11.67
N SER A 96 -35.88 8.00 -11.20
CA SER A 96 -35.68 9.46 -11.21
C SER A 96 -34.51 9.92 -10.35
N HIS A 97 -34.10 9.11 -9.38
CA HIS A 97 -32.95 9.36 -8.50
C HIS A 97 -32.09 8.10 -8.42
N PRO A 98 -31.23 7.83 -9.43
CA PRO A 98 -30.34 6.69 -9.39
C PRO A 98 -29.26 6.91 -8.33
N ALA A 99 -29.16 5.98 -7.38
CA ALA A 99 -28.11 5.95 -6.38
C ALA A 99 -27.27 4.69 -6.58
N GLY A 100 -25.94 4.83 -6.49
CA GLY A 100 -25.04 3.68 -6.46
C GLY A 100 -25.40 2.76 -5.29
N GLY A 101 -25.41 1.45 -5.54
CA GLY A 101 -25.66 0.44 -4.51
C GLY A 101 -24.67 0.51 -3.36
N ALA A 102 -24.93 -0.27 -2.31
CA ALA A 102 -24.09 -0.31 -1.13
C ALA A 102 -22.61 -0.56 -1.47
N GLY A 103 -21.71 0.04 -0.68
CA GLY A 103 -20.27 -0.11 -0.88
C GLY A 103 -19.49 0.05 0.41
N LYS A 104 -18.25 -0.43 0.40
CA LYS A 104 -17.32 -0.32 1.52
C LYS A 104 -16.79 1.11 1.62
N GLY A 105 -16.85 1.71 2.80
CA GLY A 105 -16.17 2.98 3.08
C GLY A 105 -14.66 2.85 2.96
N LEU A 106 -14.07 3.52 1.98
CA LEU A 106 -12.64 3.65 1.73
C LEU A 106 -12.10 4.83 2.53
N ARG A 107 -11.42 4.51 3.64
CA ARG A 107 -10.75 5.48 4.53
C ARG A 107 -9.25 5.49 4.25
N GLY A 108 -8.65 6.68 4.27
CA GLY A 108 -7.20 6.82 4.08
C GLY A 108 -6.71 6.60 2.64
N ILE A 109 -7.64 6.53 1.70
CA ILE A 109 -7.41 6.37 0.27
C ILE A 109 -7.82 7.68 -0.40
N ASP A 110 -6.98 8.22 -1.29
CA ASP A 110 -7.31 9.46 -2.01
C ASP A 110 -8.47 9.20 -2.98
N VAL A 111 -9.12 10.25 -3.47
CA VAL A 111 -10.15 10.09 -4.49
C VAL A 111 -9.56 9.42 -5.75
N PRO A 112 -10.39 8.66 -6.50
CA PRO A 112 -9.92 7.92 -7.66
C PRO A 112 -9.48 8.89 -8.78
N GLU A 113 -8.36 8.57 -9.43
CA GLU A 113 -8.00 9.12 -10.74
C GLU A 113 -8.54 8.21 -11.85
N ILE A 114 -8.46 6.89 -11.66
CA ILE A 114 -8.95 5.88 -12.61
C ILE A 114 -9.78 4.84 -11.87
N ILE A 115 -10.88 4.41 -12.49
CA ILE A 115 -11.74 3.32 -12.01
C ILE A 115 -11.80 2.25 -13.09
N PHE A 116 -11.47 1.00 -12.75
CA PHE A 116 -11.65 -0.16 -13.61
C PHE A 116 -12.87 -0.95 -13.16
N VAL A 117 -13.72 -1.32 -14.11
CA VAL A 117 -14.92 -2.12 -13.85
C VAL A 117 -14.88 -3.37 -14.69
N ARG A 118 -14.99 -4.53 -14.05
CA ARG A 118 -15.22 -5.82 -14.73
C ARG A 118 -16.65 -6.26 -14.46
N TRP A 119 -17.38 -6.55 -15.53
CA TRP A 119 -18.79 -6.93 -15.45
C TRP A 119 -19.17 -7.91 -16.57
N GLN A 120 -20.25 -8.66 -16.33
CA GLN A 120 -20.89 -9.58 -17.27
C GLN A 120 -22.39 -9.23 -17.38
N SER A 121 -22.98 -9.48 -18.55
CA SER A 121 -24.40 -9.31 -18.87
C SER A 121 -24.85 -10.34 -19.90
#